data_AF-A0A7J2QZ15-F1
#
_entry.id   AF-A0A7J2QZ15-F1
#
_cell.length_a   1.000
_cell.length_b   1.000
_cell.length_c   1.000
_cell.angle_alpha   90.00
_cell.angle_beta   90.00
_cell.angle_gamma   90.00
#
_symmetry.space_group_name_H-M   'P 1'
#
loop_
_entity.id
_entity.type
_entity.pdbx_description
1 polymer ?
#
loop_
_entity_poly.entity_id
_entity_poly.type
_entity_poly.pdbx_seq_one_letter_code
_entity_poly.pdbx_strand_id
1 'polypeptide(L)'
;DENDNLIDKKRLEMMKHTAFLINTSKGSIIDYDALKEVLDEKKIGGAALDVFPLEPLDEDNVFIGLDNAIISPHIGGNTKEVVERQSDILLKDIDLWLNGNIPEYLLNPKTLKESGVRKPKLREKIESIKTEIVCLCKKLLKDGHVIGSAGNVSVRLRDNEKEIVLITPSSVSYDEMTSEDILIIDMEGKVIEGDRNPSIEKKMHLSVYKVRDDINAIIHAHSIYSTVLSSLNLSIPPIMEELIPYVGGEIVCAEYGEAGTEELAEGVLKALEEKNAVLLANHGNLCCGSHLDGALTVLHYVERGAKIFYLAKIVKDPNLLPEDTVEYEMEIFEVFKDSKKI
;
A
#
# COMPACT_ATOMS: atom_id res chain seq x y z
N ASP A 1 12.62 19.55 33.68
CA ASP A 1 11.72 19.81 32.54
C ASP A 1 10.56 20.70 32.95
N GLU A 2 9.94 21.41 32.02
CA GLU A 2 8.77 22.28 32.28
C GLU A 2 7.55 21.54 32.87
N ASN A 3 7.50 20.20 32.74
CA ASN A 3 6.37 19.38 33.16
C ASN A 3 6.63 18.54 34.42
N ASP A 4 7.77 18.73 35.08
CA ASP A 4 8.06 17.98 36.31
C ASP A 4 7.17 18.48 37.46
N ASN A 5 6.63 17.53 38.25
CA ASN A 5 5.68 17.77 39.34
C ASN A 5 4.46 18.62 38.94
N LEU A 6 4.00 18.46 37.70
CA LEU A 6 2.77 19.10 37.20
C LEU A 6 1.55 18.73 38.08
N ILE A 7 1.51 17.50 38.59
CA ILE A 7 0.56 17.03 39.60
C ILE A 7 1.23 17.11 40.97
N ASP A 8 1.19 18.29 41.56
CA ASP A 8 1.75 18.61 42.87
C ASP A 8 0.79 18.29 44.03
N LYS A 9 1.29 18.39 45.27
CA LYS A 9 0.49 18.20 46.50
C LYS A 9 -0.83 18.97 46.49
N LYS A 10 -0.80 20.24 46.08
CA LYS A 10 -1.99 21.09 46.03
C LYS A 10 -3.08 20.48 45.12
N ARG A 11 -2.72 20.01 43.93
CA ARG A 11 -3.68 19.38 43.00
C ARG A 11 -4.18 18.04 43.51
N LEU A 12 -3.31 17.24 44.13
CA LEU A 12 -3.70 15.97 44.76
C LEU A 12 -4.72 16.19 45.88
N GLU A 13 -4.53 17.20 46.74
CA GLU A 13 -5.46 17.54 47.82
C GLU A 13 -6.81 18.11 47.33
N MET A 14 -6.86 18.64 46.11
CA MET A 14 -8.11 19.09 45.49
C MET A 14 -8.95 17.94 44.93
N MET A 15 -8.40 16.73 44.84
CA MET A 15 -9.13 15.57 44.33
C MET A 15 -10.20 15.10 45.33
N LYS A 16 -11.27 14.51 44.80
CA LYS A 16 -12.33 13.92 45.64
C LYS A 16 -11.80 12.66 46.32
N HIS A 17 -12.34 12.33 47.49
CA HIS A 17 -12.08 11.05 48.18
C HIS A 17 -12.36 9.80 47.36
N THR A 18 -13.19 9.89 46.32
CA THR A 18 -13.52 8.78 45.41
C THR A 18 -12.69 8.78 44.12
N ALA A 19 -11.74 9.71 43.97
CA ALA A 19 -10.95 9.83 42.75
C ALA A 19 -9.85 8.78 42.67
N PHE A 20 -9.56 8.30 41.46
CA PHE A 20 -8.41 7.45 41.18
C PHE A 20 -7.47 8.18 40.23
N LEU A 21 -6.18 8.19 40.54
CA LEU A 21 -5.15 8.76 39.69
C LEU A 21 -4.48 7.67 38.86
N ILE A 22 -4.44 7.82 37.53
CA ILE A 22 -3.80 6.86 36.63
C ILE A 22 -2.63 7.57 35.93
N ASN A 23 -1.42 7.04 36.03
CA ASN A 23 -0.26 7.56 35.31
C ASN A 23 0.42 6.48 34.46
N THR A 24 0.39 6.70 33.14
CA THR A 24 1.04 5.87 32.12
C THR A 24 1.90 6.71 31.17
N SER A 25 2.26 7.94 31.56
CA SER A 25 2.95 8.89 30.68
C SER A 25 4.43 9.07 31.06
N LYS A 26 4.73 9.88 32.08
CA LYS A 26 6.08 10.10 32.61
C LYS A 26 6.05 10.06 34.13
N GLY A 27 7.00 9.37 34.75
CA GLY A 27 7.07 9.25 36.21
C GLY A 27 7.22 10.59 36.93
N SER A 28 8.02 11.51 36.39
CA SER A 28 8.29 12.83 37.01
C SER A 28 7.13 13.83 36.92
N ILE A 29 6.02 13.50 36.25
CA ILE A 29 4.85 14.40 36.17
C ILE A 29 4.15 14.55 37.53
N ILE A 30 4.26 13.54 38.39
CA ILE A 30 3.62 13.54 39.70
C ILE A 30 4.66 13.77 40.78
N ASP A 31 4.34 14.63 41.73
CA ASP A 31 5.08 14.72 42.99
C ASP A 31 4.93 13.41 43.76
N TYR A 32 6.00 12.61 43.70
CA TYR A 32 6.03 11.23 44.15
C TYR A 32 5.81 11.10 45.67
N ASP A 33 6.38 12.02 46.45
CA ASP A 33 6.24 12.06 47.90
C ASP A 33 4.84 12.52 48.30
N ALA A 34 4.30 13.54 47.61
CA ALA A 34 2.94 14.01 47.86
C ALA A 34 1.89 12.96 47.52
N LEU A 35 2.10 12.18 46.44
CA LEU A 35 1.22 11.07 46.09
C LEU A 35 1.20 10.00 47.19
N LYS A 36 2.35 9.67 47.77
CA LYS A 36 2.45 8.72 48.88
C LYS A 36 1.65 9.20 50.10
N GLU A 37 1.81 10.47 50.46
CA GLU A 37 1.09 11.07 51.60
C GLU A 37 -0.44 10.98 51.42
N VAL A 38 -0.97 11.36 50.26
CA VAL A 38 -2.44 11.33 50.03
C VAL A 38 -3.01 9.91 49.94
N LEU A 39 -2.21 8.93 49.52
CA LEU A 39 -2.61 7.52 49.51
C LEU A 39 -2.60 6.93 50.92
N ASP A 40 -1.58 7.22 51.73
CA ASP A 40 -1.52 6.79 53.14
C ASP A 40 -2.69 7.36 53.96
N GLU A 41 -3.00 8.64 53.76
CA GLU A 41 -4.10 9.32 54.43
C GLU A 41 -5.48 8.93 53.86
N LYS A 42 -5.53 8.13 52.79
CA LYS A 42 -6.76 7.77 52.04
C LYS A 42 -7.56 9.01 51.63
N LYS A 43 -6.87 10.11 51.28
CA LYS A 43 -7.46 11.36 50.77
C LYS A 43 -8.05 11.17 49.37
N ILE A 44 -7.55 10.20 48.60
CA ILE A 44 -8.11 9.77 47.32
C ILE A 44 -8.43 8.27 47.36
N GLY A 45 -9.23 7.81 46.39
CA GLY A 45 -9.68 6.42 46.31
C GLY A 45 -8.56 5.44 45.95
N GLY A 46 -7.53 5.91 45.24
CA GLY A 46 -6.32 5.14 44.96
C GLY A 46 -5.52 5.66 43.77
N ALA A 47 -4.48 4.94 43.39
CA ALA A 47 -3.67 5.23 42.22
C ALA A 47 -3.32 3.97 41.41
N ALA A 48 -3.15 4.12 40.11
CA ALA A 48 -2.55 3.14 39.22
C ALA A 48 -1.34 3.75 38.52
N LEU A 49 -0.14 3.19 38.74
CA LEU A 49 1.13 3.74 38.28
C LEU A 49 1.87 2.72 37.42
N ASP A 50 2.15 3.09 36.18
CA ASP A 50 2.95 2.27 35.25
C ASP A 50 4.35 2.84 35.01
N VAL A 51 4.57 4.11 35.34
CA VAL A 51 5.81 4.85 35.07
C VAL A 51 6.34 5.50 36.35
N PHE A 52 7.66 5.53 36.50
CA PHE A 52 8.32 5.97 37.74
C PHE A 52 9.48 6.94 37.48
N PRO A 53 9.81 7.87 38.40
CA PRO A 53 10.94 8.77 38.23
C PRO A 53 12.29 8.05 38.10
N LEU A 54 12.41 6.88 38.75
CA LEU A 54 13.55 5.99 38.65
C LEU A 54 13.05 4.59 38.27
N GLU A 55 13.62 4.06 37.19
CA GLU A 55 13.31 2.72 36.69
C GLU A 55 14.62 1.95 36.43
N PRO A 56 14.65 0.62 36.62
CA PRO A 56 13.54 -0.25 37.07
C PRO A 56 13.15 -0.03 38.54
N LEU A 57 11.94 -0.49 38.90
CA LEU A 57 11.43 -0.45 40.28
C LEU A 57 12.27 -1.33 41.22
N ASP A 58 12.57 -0.80 42.40
CA ASP A 58 13.15 -1.56 43.52
C ASP A 58 12.05 -2.30 44.32
N GLU A 59 12.39 -3.42 44.96
CA GLU A 59 11.49 -4.20 45.81
C GLU A 59 10.98 -3.38 47.01
N ASP A 60 11.75 -2.38 47.43
CA ASP A 60 11.42 -1.47 48.53
C ASP A 60 10.63 -0.23 48.09
N ASN A 61 10.07 -0.21 46.88
CA ASN A 61 9.32 0.95 46.40
C ASN A 61 8.13 1.29 47.31
N VAL A 62 7.98 2.57 47.63
CA VAL A 62 7.01 3.07 48.60
C VAL A 62 5.55 2.73 48.28
N PHE A 63 5.20 2.45 47.02
CA PHE A 63 3.84 2.08 46.64
C PHE A 63 3.58 0.57 46.67
N ILE A 64 4.62 -0.26 46.81
CA ILE A 64 4.48 -1.71 46.97
C ILE A 64 3.79 -2.01 48.31
N GLY A 65 2.70 -2.77 48.25
CA GLY A 65 1.96 -3.22 49.44
C GLY A 65 0.86 -2.29 49.93
N LEU A 66 0.63 -1.14 49.30
CA LEU A 66 -0.54 -0.30 49.59
C LEU A 66 -1.83 -0.98 49.09
N ASP A 67 -2.89 -0.95 49.91
CA ASP A 67 -4.20 -1.55 49.57
C ASP A 67 -5.00 -0.71 48.55
N ASN A 68 -4.54 0.51 48.28
CA ASN A 68 -5.14 1.48 47.36
C ASN A 68 -4.19 1.92 46.23
N ALA A 69 -3.16 1.13 45.93
CA ALA A 69 -2.29 1.36 44.78
C ALA A 69 -2.15 0.11 43.90
N ILE A 70 -2.23 0.30 42.59
CA ILE A 70 -1.85 -0.68 41.58
C ILE A 70 -0.57 -0.18 40.93
N ILE A 71 0.42 -1.05 40.82
CA ILE A 71 1.68 -0.74 40.15
C ILE A 71 1.92 -1.75 39.03
N SER A 72 2.50 -1.29 37.93
CA SER A 72 2.95 -2.14 36.83
C SER A 72 4.34 -1.72 36.35
N PRO A 73 5.20 -2.66 35.90
CA PRO A 73 6.60 -2.38 35.61
C PRO A 73 6.78 -1.81 34.19
N HIS A 74 6.18 -0.66 33.88
CA HIS A 74 6.27 0.01 32.56
C HIS A 74 5.80 -0.88 31.40
N ILE A 75 4.64 -1.51 31.58
CA ILE A 75 4.04 -2.43 30.60
C ILE A 75 2.68 -1.94 30.09
N GLY A 76 2.21 -0.77 30.50
CA GLY A 76 0.94 -0.19 30.10
C GLY A 76 0.84 0.07 28.59
N GLY A 77 1.99 0.25 27.93
CA GLY A 77 2.08 0.34 26.47
C GLY A 77 2.17 -1.01 25.73
N ASN A 78 2.36 -2.14 26.43
CA ASN A 78 2.64 -3.44 25.80
C ASN A 78 1.36 -4.15 25.33
N THR A 79 0.69 -3.54 24.35
CA THR A 79 -0.53 -4.05 23.72
C THR A 79 -0.21 -4.65 22.36
N LYS A 80 -1.10 -5.51 21.85
CA LYS A 80 -0.94 -6.14 20.53
C LYS A 80 -0.90 -5.07 19.43
N GLU A 81 -1.76 -4.06 19.56
CA GLU A 81 -1.90 -2.94 18.63
C GLU A 81 -0.61 -2.09 18.57
N VAL A 82 0.07 -1.90 19.70
CA VAL A 82 1.36 -1.18 19.74
C VAL A 82 2.42 -1.97 18.98
N VAL A 83 2.51 -3.28 19.17
CA VAL A 83 3.49 -4.12 18.46
C VAL A 83 3.26 -4.10 16.95
N GLU A 84 1.99 -4.25 16.51
CA GLU A 84 1.62 -4.18 15.10
C GLU A 84 2.00 -2.82 14.51
N ARG A 85 1.57 -1.72 15.16
CA ARG A 85 1.80 -0.36 14.64
C ARG A 85 3.28 0.04 14.67
N GLN A 86 4.03 -0.35 15.69
CA GLN A 86 5.48 -0.12 15.75
C GLN A 86 6.19 -0.85 14.62
N SER A 87 5.78 -2.09 14.33
CA SER A 87 6.34 -2.88 13.22
C SER A 87 6.05 -2.21 11.88
N ASP A 88 4.83 -1.74 11.66
CA ASP A 88 4.45 -1.03 10.43
C ASP A 88 5.25 0.26 10.24
N ILE A 89 5.40 1.07 11.31
CA ILE A 89 6.20 2.30 11.27
C ILE A 89 7.65 1.98 10.92
N LEU A 90 8.24 0.97 11.58
CA LEU A 90 9.62 0.56 11.35
C LEU A 90 9.82 0.07 9.90
N LEU A 91 8.93 -0.80 9.41
CA LEU A 91 9.00 -1.33 8.06
C LEU A 91 8.86 -0.22 7.01
N LYS A 92 7.92 0.71 7.22
CA LYS A 92 7.76 1.89 6.36
C LYS A 92 9.02 2.75 6.33
N ASP A 93 9.62 3.02 7.48
CA ASP A 93 10.84 3.85 7.56
C ASP A 93 12.07 3.14 6.94
N ILE A 94 12.18 1.81 7.11
CA ILE A 94 13.21 1.01 6.45
C ILE A 94 13.01 1.04 4.94
N ASP A 95 11.78 0.87 4.45
CA ASP A 95 11.45 0.92 3.04
C ASP A 95 11.78 2.29 2.42
N LEU A 96 11.38 3.37 3.10
CA LEU A 96 11.76 4.73 2.71
C LEU A 96 13.29 4.87 2.59
N TRP A 97 14.03 4.42 3.59
CA TRP A 97 15.49 4.53 3.60
C TRP A 97 16.16 3.70 2.49
N LEU A 98 15.69 2.46 2.27
CA LEU A 98 16.21 1.58 1.22
C LEU A 98 15.94 2.14 -0.18
N ASN A 99 14.84 2.87 -0.35
CA ASN A 99 14.44 3.49 -1.61
C ASN A 99 15.02 4.91 -1.83
N GLY A 100 15.92 5.37 -0.96
CA GLY A 100 16.53 6.69 -1.12
C GLY A 100 15.68 7.86 -0.60
N ASN A 101 14.61 7.58 0.13
CA ASN A 101 13.75 8.56 0.81
C ASN A 101 14.18 8.76 2.28
N ILE A 102 13.61 9.79 2.91
CA ILE A 102 13.93 10.18 4.29
C ILE A 102 12.86 9.57 5.23
N PRO A 103 13.25 8.77 6.25
CA PRO A 103 12.33 8.27 7.27
C PRO A 103 11.54 9.38 7.99
N GLU A 104 10.32 9.10 8.42
CA GLU A 104 9.39 10.12 8.92
C GLU A 104 9.77 10.63 10.31
N TYR A 105 10.24 9.74 11.20
CA TYR A 105 10.48 10.04 12.62
C TYR A 105 11.97 10.04 13.00
N LEU A 106 12.77 10.82 12.28
CA LEU A 106 14.20 10.90 12.52
C LEU A 106 14.56 11.57 13.85
N LEU A 107 15.13 10.78 14.76
CA LEU A 107 15.66 11.28 16.03
C LEU A 107 16.84 12.25 15.83
N ASN A 108 17.73 11.95 14.89
CA ASN A 108 18.97 12.70 14.65
C ASN A 108 19.10 13.17 13.18
N PRO A 109 18.29 14.14 12.69
CA PRO A 109 18.29 14.54 11.27
C PRO A 109 19.65 15.01 10.73
N LYS A 110 20.56 15.46 11.62
CA LYS A 110 21.90 15.91 11.24
C LYS A 110 22.77 14.78 10.67
N THR A 111 22.58 13.53 11.09
CA THR A 111 23.38 12.39 10.63
C THR A 111 23.15 12.06 9.15
N LEU A 112 21.96 12.34 8.61
CA LEU A 112 21.63 12.16 7.19
C LEU A 112 22.43 13.06 6.26
N LYS A 113 22.75 14.29 6.69
CA LYS A 113 23.54 15.22 5.87
C LYS A 113 24.98 14.74 5.66
N GLU A 114 25.51 14.00 6.64
CA GLU A 114 26.89 13.52 6.64
C GLU A 114 27.05 12.19 5.91
N SER A 115 26.02 11.32 5.96
CA SER A 115 26.05 9.99 5.35
C SER A 115 25.38 9.90 3.97
N GLY A 116 24.52 10.87 3.62
CA GLY A 116 23.69 10.83 2.41
C GLY A 116 22.61 9.75 2.49
N VAL A 117 21.61 9.82 1.61
CA VAL A 117 20.63 8.72 1.51
C VAL A 117 21.20 7.62 0.62
N ARG A 118 21.14 6.36 1.09
CA ARG A 118 21.61 5.21 0.31
C ARG A 118 20.77 5.12 -0.97
N LYS A 119 21.42 5.21 -2.13
CA LYS A 119 20.81 4.78 -3.39
C LYS A 119 21.08 3.28 -3.56
N PRO A 120 20.04 2.42 -3.64
CA PRO A 120 20.25 1.00 -3.85
C PRO A 120 20.95 0.77 -5.18
N LYS A 121 21.83 -0.23 -5.24
CA LYS A 121 22.43 -0.63 -6.53
C LYS A 121 21.31 -1.16 -7.44
N LEU A 122 21.40 -0.94 -8.75
CA LEU A 122 20.40 -1.43 -9.71
C LEU A 122 20.03 -2.91 -9.49
N ARG A 123 21.02 -3.76 -9.20
CA ARG A 123 20.80 -5.18 -8.91
C ARG A 123 19.98 -5.43 -7.64
N GLU A 124 20.19 -4.66 -6.57
CA GLU A 124 19.39 -4.79 -5.34
C GLU A 124 17.93 -4.37 -5.59
N LYS A 125 17.74 -3.30 -6.37
CA LYS A 125 16.41 -2.83 -6.80
C LYS A 125 15.68 -3.87 -7.66
N ILE A 126 16.39 -4.50 -8.59
CA ILE A 126 15.85 -5.59 -9.44
C ILE A 126 15.35 -6.74 -8.55
N GLU A 127 16.15 -7.22 -7.60
CA GLU A 127 15.75 -8.34 -6.74
C GLU A 127 14.57 -8.01 -5.81
N SER A 128 14.50 -6.77 -5.31
CA SER A 128 13.32 -6.28 -4.57
C SER A 128 12.06 -6.37 -5.43
N ILE A 129 12.12 -5.82 -6.65
CA ILE A 129 10.96 -5.77 -7.55
C ILE A 129 10.56 -7.17 -8.02
N LYS A 130 11.51 -8.07 -8.29
CA LYS A 130 11.21 -9.49 -8.58
C LYS A 130 10.38 -10.10 -7.44
N THR A 131 10.74 -9.81 -6.19
CA THR A 131 10.01 -10.29 -5.01
C THR A 131 8.63 -9.66 -4.90
N GLU A 132 8.52 -8.34 -5.13
CA GLU A 132 7.23 -7.63 -5.14
C GLU A 132 6.28 -8.16 -6.21
N ILE A 133 6.77 -8.42 -7.44
CA ILE A 133 5.98 -9.03 -8.52
C ILE A 133 5.43 -10.40 -8.07
N VAL A 134 6.24 -11.24 -7.45
CA VAL A 134 5.80 -12.57 -6.98
C VAL A 134 4.76 -12.47 -5.87
N CYS A 135 4.97 -11.58 -4.90
CA CYS A 135 4.00 -11.30 -3.84
C CYS A 135 2.67 -10.82 -4.40
N LEU A 136 2.72 -9.90 -5.38
CA LEU A 136 1.54 -9.41 -6.09
C LEU A 136 0.84 -10.53 -6.86
N CYS A 137 1.56 -11.37 -7.61
CA CYS A 137 0.99 -12.51 -8.32
C CYS A 137 0.24 -13.45 -7.37
N LYS A 138 0.85 -13.80 -6.23
CA LYS A 138 0.19 -14.62 -5.19
C LYS A 138 -1.06 -13.95 -4.63
N LYS A 139 -1.03 -12.63 -4.46
CA LYS A 139 -2.20 -11.84 -4.07
C LYS A 139 -3.31 -11.88 -5.12
N LEU A 140 -2.99 -11.68 -6.40
CA LEU A 140 -3.94 -11.75 -7.51
C LEU A 140 -4.62 -13.13 -7.58
N LEU A 141 -3.85 -14.21 -7.38
CA LEU A 141 -4.39 -15.57 -7.33
C LEU A 141 -5.33 -15.77 -6.13
N LYS A 142 -4.91 -15.32 -4.94
CA LYS A 142 -5.71 -15.41 -3.71
C LYS A 142 -7.02 -14.62 -3.81
N ASP A 143 -6.97 -13.43 -4.41
CA ASP A 143 -8.10 -12.52 -4.55
C ASP A 143 -9.01 -12.90 -5.74
N GLY A 144 -8.64 -13.92 -6.53
CA GLY A 144 -9.46 -14.48 -7.61
C GLY A 144 -9.43 -13.65 -8.90
N HIS A 145 -8.43 -12.78 -9.07
CA HIS A 145 -8.23 -12.00 -10.29
C HIS A 145 -7.63 -12.82 -11.43
N VAL A 146 -6.99 -13.94 -11.10
CA VAL A 146 -6.36 -14.89 -12.02
C VAL A 146 -6.54 -16.32 -11.52
N ILE A 147 -6.30 -17.30 -12.40
CA ILE A 147 -6.27 -18.73 -12.07
C ILE A 147 -5.00 -19.39 -12.60
N GLY A 148 -4.35 -20.24 -11.79
CA GLY A 148 -3.14 -20.96 -12.19
C GLY A 148 -2.02 -20.02 -12.67
N SER A 149 -1.65 -20.14 -13.96
CA SER A 149 -0.65 -19.31 -14.62
C SER A 149 -1.23 -18.22 -15.53
N ALA A 150 -2.54 -17.97 -15.44
CA ALA A 150 -3.23 -17.01 -16.29
C ALA A 150 -2.96 -15.57 -15.81
N GLY A 151 -2.94 -14.61 -16.73
CA GLY A 151 -2.50 -13.24 -16.45
C GLY A 151 -0.98 -13.08 -16.47
N ASN A 152 -0.52 -11.84 -16.41
CA ASN A 152 0.91 -11.51 -16.32
C ASN A 152 1.14 -10.13 -15.74
N VAL A 153 2.30 -9.95 -15.13
CA VAL A 153 2.71 -8.70 -14.49
C VAL A 153 4.07 -8.29 -15.04
N SER A 154 4.25 -7.00 -15.31
CA SER A 154 5.56 -6.46 -15.63
C SER A 154 5.84 -5.12 -14.97
N VAL A 155 7.12 -4.82 -14.80
CA VAL A 155 7.62 -3.54 -14.28
C VAL A 155 8.75 -3.03 -15.18
N ARG A 156 8.64 -1.79 -15.64
CA ARG A 156 9.68 -1.09 -16.39
C ARG A 156 10.63 -0.36 -15.45
N LEU A 157 11.92 -0.52 -15.69
CA LEU A 157 12.99 0.17 -14.96
C LEU A 157 13.86 0.96 -15.92
N ARG A 158 14.07 2.24 -15.58
CA ARG A 158 14.97 3.17 -16.26
C ARG A 158 16.09 3.56 -15.30
N ASP A 159 17.34 3.29 -15.67
CA ASP A 159 18.53 3.71 -14.94
C ASP A 159 19.55 4.28 -15.93
N ASN A 160 19.57 5.61 -16.08
CA ASN A 160 20.43 6.50 -16.89
C ASN A 160 20.81 6.05 -18.33
N GLU A 161 21.36 4.84 -18.49
CA GLU A 161 21.81 4.25 -19.75
C GLU A 161 21.09 2.93 -20.11
N LYS A 162 20.23 2.41 -19.22
CA LYS A 162 19.53 1.13 -19.42
C LYS A 162 18.04 1.25 -19.13
N GLU A 163 17.25 0.75 -20.08
CA GLU A 163 15.82 0.53 -19.92
C GLU A 163 15.56 -0.97 -20.06
N ILE A 164 14.99 -1.55 -19.01
CA ILE A 164 14.71 -2.99 -18.93
C ILE A 164 13.29 -3.20 -18.40
N VAL A 165 12.72 -4.35 -18.69
CA VAL A 165 11.42 -4.76 -18.17
C VAL A 165 11.56 -6.07 -17.42
N LEU A 166 11.09 -6.10 -16.19
CA LEU A 166 10.91 -7.33 -15.41
C LEU A 166 9.53 -7.88 -15.74
N ILE A 167 9.42 -9.17 -16.09
CA ILE A 167 8.13 -9.76 -16.49
C ILE A 167 7.98 -11.18 -15.97
N THR A 168 6.74 -11.54 -15.62
CA THR A 168 6.38 -12.90 -15.24
C THR A 168 6.68 -13.91 -16.37
N PRO A 169 7.11 -15.14 -16.02
CA PRO A 169 7.34 -16.21 -16.98
C PRO A 169 6.02 -16.74 -17.57
N SER A 170 6.12 -17.40 -18.71
CA SER A 170 5.02 -18.20 -19.25
C SER A 170 4.88 -19.52 -18.48
N SER A 171 3.64 -19.97 -18.28
CA SER A 171 3.30 -21.33 -17.84
C SER A 171 3.82 -21.73 -16.46
N VAL A 172 4.05 -20.77 -15.56
CA VAL A 172 4.37 -21.01 -14.15
C VAL A 172 3.18 -20.58 -13.30
N SER A 173 2.68 -21.47 -12.45
CA SER A 173 1.56 -21.16 -11.56
C SER A 173 1.99 -20.14 -10.50
N TYR A 174 1.11 -19.18 -10.18
CA TYR A 174 1.47 -18.05 -9.32
C TYR A 174 1.75 -18.46 -7.85
N ASP A 175 1.17 -19.56 -7.37
CA ASP A 175 1.43 -20.13 -6.06
C ASP A 175 2.83 -20.75 -5.93
N GLU A 176 3.34 -21.34 -7.00
CA GLU A 176 4.67 -21.97 -7.07
C GLU A 176 5.79 -21.00 -7.49
N MET A 177 5.44 -19.86 -8.07
CA MET A 177 6.40 -18.89 -8.61
C MET A 177 7.31 -18.30 -7.51
N THR A 178 8.58 -18.15 -7.87
CA THR A 178 9.65 -17.54 -7.06
C THR A 178 10.26 -16.34 -7.78
N SER A 179 11.03 -15.51 -7.08
CA SER A 179 11.69 -14.34 -7.67
C SER A 179 12.70 -14.72 -8.75
N GLU A 180 13.32 -15.90 -8.65
CA GLU A 180 14.25 -16.45 -9.65
C GLU A 180 13.56 -16.76 -10.99
N ASP A 181 12.24 -16.95 -10.99
CA ASP A 181 11.47 -17.21 -12.20
C ASP A 181 11.15 -15.94 -13.01
N ILE A 182 11.31 -14.75 -12.41
CA ILE A 182 11.04 -13.47 -13.07
C ILE A 182 12.18 -13.12 -14.04
N LEU A 183 11.81 -12.86 -15.29
CA LEU A 183 12.77 -12.56 -16.34
C LEU A 183 13.03 -11.07 -16.46
N ILE A 184 14.23 -10.73 -16.94
CA ILE A 184 14.59 -9.39 -17.38
C ILE A 184 14.67 -9.41 -18.90
N ILE A 185 13.91 -8.54 -19.57
CA ILE A 185 13.91 -8.36 -21.02
C ILE A 185 14.28 -6.93 -21.40
N ASP A 186 14.81 -6.73 -22.61
CA ASP A 186 14.94 -5.39 -23.21
C ASP A 186 13.60 -4.91 -23.82
N MET A 187 13.60 -3.68 -24.35
CA MET A 187 12.42 -3.05 -24.97
C MET A 187 12.03 -3.68 -26.31
N GLU A 188 12.92 -4.50 -26.88
CA GLU A 188 12.69 -5.36 -28.04
C GLU A 188 12.11 -6.73 -27.66
N GLY A 189 12.05 -7.04 -26.36
CA GLY A 189 11.47 -8.26 -25.82
C GLY A 189 12.41 -9.47 -25.81
N LYS A 190 13.71 -9.24 -26.01
CA LYS A 190 14.75 -10.26 -25.89
C LYS A 190 15.14 -10.42 -24.41
N VAL A 191 15.30 -11.68 -24.00
CA VAL A 191 15.72 -12.02 -22.64
C VAL A 191 17.18 -11.60 -22.41
N ILE A 192 17.38 -10.75 -21.40
CA ILE A 192 18.68 -10.35 -20.86
C ILE A 192 19.10 -11.31 -19.75
N GLU A 193 18.16 -11.69 -18.86
CA GLU A 193 18.39 -12.57 -17.71
C GLU A 193 17.15 -13.43 -17.42
N GLY A 194 17.38 -14.69 -17.02
CA GLY A 194 16.36 -15.67 -16.68
C GLY A 194 16.41 -16.92 -17.57
N ASP A 195 16.08 -18.09 -17.01
CA ASP A 195 16.18 -19.39 -17.69
C ASP A 195 14.84 -19.87 -18.31
N ARG A 196 13.76 -19.11 -18.10
CA ARG A 196 12.42 -19.44 -18.60
C ARG A 196 12.10 -18.71 -19.90
N ASN A 197 10.90 -18.95 -20.42
CA ASN A 197 10.32 -18.12 -21.46
C ASN A 197 9.49 -16.99 -20.80
N PRO A 198 9.62 -15.74 -21.28
CA PRO A 198 8.76 -14.65 -20.81
C PRO A 198 7.30 -14.90 -21.24
N SER A 199 6.35 -14.23 -20.58
CA SER A 199 4.94 -14.25 -21.01
C SER A 199 4.80 -14.08 -22.52
N ILE A 200 3.90 -14.86 -23.13
CA ILE A 200 3.57 -14.74 -24.55
C ILE A 200 3.01 -13.35 -24.89
N GLU A 201 2.44 -12.66 -23.89
CA GLU A 201 1.85 -11.34 -24.03
C GLU A 201 2.82 -10.19 -23.75
N LYS A 202 4.12 -10.47 -23.64
CA LYS A 202 5.15 -9.42 -23.45
C LYS A 202 5.04 -8.28 -24.46
N LYS A 203 4.60 -8.58 -25.70
CA LYS A 203 4.41 -7.56 -26.75
C LYS A 203 3.40 -6.49 -26.35
N MET A 204 2.25 -6.91 -25.80
CA MET A 204 1.22 -5.99 -25.31
C MET A 204 1.79 -5.03 -24.26
N HIS A 205 2.56 -5.54 -23.28
CA HIS A 205 3.20 -4.72 -22.25
C HIS A 205 4.24 -3.75 -22.83
N LEU A 206 5.12 -4.25 -23.71
CA LEU A 206 6.17 -3.46 -24.34
C LEU A 206 5.59 -2.35 -25.24
N SER A 207 4.50 -2.63 -25.94
CA SER A 207 3.83 -1.63 -26.79
C SER A 207 3.28 -0.47 -25.98
N VAL A 208 2.66 -0.74 -24.83
CA VAL A 208 2.22 0.31 -23.89
C VAL A 208 3.41 1.12 -23.38
N TYR A 209 4.46 0.46 -22.90
CA TYR A 209 5.66 1.14 -22.40
C TYR A 209 6.37 2.01 -23.45
N LYS A 210 6.28 1.68 -24.73
CA LYS A 210 6.91 2.46 -25.81
C LYS A 210 6.22 3.81 -26.06
N VAL A 211 4.92 3.91 -25.78
CA VAL A 211 4.13 5.11 -26.08
C VAL A 211 3.70 5.88 -24.83
N ARG A 212 3.78 5.26 -23.64
CA ARG A 212 3.40 5.86 -22.36
C ARG A 212 4.59 5.92 -21.40
N ASP A 213 5.13 7.13 -21.21
CA ASP A 213 6.28 7.38 -20.32
C ASP A 213 5.91 7.44 -18.84
N ASP A 214 4.63 7.62 -18.52
CA ASP A 214 4.08 7.67 -17.17
C ASP A 214 3.89 6.27 -16.54
N ILE A 215 3.69 5.23 -17.37
CA ILE A 215 3.41 3.86 -16.92
C ILE A 215 4.71 3.09 -16.67
N ASN A 216 4.92 2.58 -15.45
CA ASN A 216 6.06 1.69 -15.14
C ASN A 216 5.65 0.31 -14.61
N ALA A 217 4.35 0.05 -14.44
CA ALA A 217 3.83 -1.24 -14.03
C ALA A 217 2.56 -1.56 -14.82
N ILE A 218 2.43 -2.82 -15.23
CA ILE A 218 1.25 -3.32 -15.94
C ILE A 218 0.85 -4.66 -15.34
N ILE A 219 -0.44 -4.80 -15.06
CA ILE A 219 -1.09 -6.04 -14.65
C ILE A 219 -2.11 -6.41 -15.72
N HIS A 220 -1.94 -7.57 -16.32
CA HIS A 220 -2.96 -8.23 -17.13
C HIS A 220 -3.63 -9.33 -16.30
N ALA A 221 -4.96 -9.30 -16.21
CA ALA A 221 -5.73 -10.22 -15.40
C ALA A 221 -7.01 -10.69 -16.10
N HIS A 222 -7.59 -11.77 -15.58
CA HIS A 222 -8.83 -12.39 -16.07
C HIS A 222 -9.92 -12.36 -15.00
N SER A 223 -10.11 -11.17 -14.39
CA SER A 223 -11.04 -11.00 -13.28
C SER A 223 -12.48 -11.18 -13.74
N ILE A 224 -13.29 -11.86 -12.92
CA ILE A 224 -14.57 -12.45 -13.34
C ILE A 224 -15.49 -11.45 -14.03
N TYR A 225 -15.79 -10.31 -13.40
CA TYR A 225 -16.78 -9.37 -13.96
C TYR A 225 -16.23 -8.61 -15.15
N SER A 226 -14.96 -8.21 -15.12
CA SER A 226 -14.31 -7.59 -16.27
C SER A 226 -14.28 -8.51 -17.50
N THR A 227 -14.02 -9.82 -17.30
CA THR A 227 -14.05 -10.83 -18.37
C THR A 227 -15.47 -11.11 -18.85
N VAL A 228 -16.49 -11.07 -17.97
CA VAL A 228 -17.90 -11.15 -18.41
C VAL A 228 -18.21 -10.03 -19.38
N LEU A 229 -17.89 -8.78 -19.03
CA LEU A 229 -18.18 -7.64 -19.90
C LEU A 229 -17.36 -7.66 -21.19
N SER A 230 -16.07 -8.00 -21.10
CA SER A 230 -15.22 -8.08 -22.28
C SER A 230 -15.64 -9.22 -23.22
N SER A 231 -16.17 -10.33 -22.69
CA SER A 231 -16.75 -11.41 -23.52
C SER A 231 -18.02 -11.00 -24.27
N LEU A 232 -18.70 -9.96 -23.80
CA LEU A 232 -19.87 -9.36 -24.42
C LEU A 232 -19.52 -8.14 -25.29
N ASN A 233 -18.23 -7.80 -25.38
CA ASN A 233 -17.72 -6.61 -26.05
C ASN A 233 -18.37 -5.31 -25.53
N LEU A 234 -18.54 -5.21 -24.20
CA LEU A 234 -19.15 -4.06 -23.52
C LEU A 234 -18.08 -3.25 -22.79
N SER A 235 -17.99 -1.96 -23.13
CA SER A 235 -17.25 -0.96 -22.33
C SER A 235 -17.96 -0.66 -21.01
N ILE A 236 -17.21 -0.16 -20.03
CA ILE A 236 -17.74 0.28 -18.73
C ILE A 236 -17.82 1.81 -18.74
N PRO A 237 -19.02 2.41 -18.87
CA PRO A 237 -19.18 3.85 -18.86
C PRO A 237 -18.94 4.44 -17.46
N PRO A 238 -18.72 5.76 -17.33
CA PRO A 238 -18.52 6.44 -16.04
C PRO A 238 -19.83 6.46 -15.23
N ILE A 239 -20.08 5.38 -14.49
CA ILE A 239 -21.27 5.20 -13.64
C ILE A 239 -20.98 5.43 -12.15
N MET A 240 -19.71 5.68 -11.79
CA MET A 240 -19.23 5.82 -10.42
C MET A 240 -18.12 6.87 -10.37
N GLU A 241 -18.26 7.85 -9.47
CA GLU A 241 -17.31 8.96 -9.33
C GLU A 241 -15.89 8.45 -9.03
N GLU A 242 -15.78 7.48 -8.11
CA GLU A 242 -14.50 6.93 -7.64
C GLU A 242 -13.69 6.20 -8.72
N LEU A 243 -14.29 5.85 -9.88
CA LEU A 243 -13.58 5.16 -10.95
C LEU A 243 -12.70 6.11 -11.77
N ILE A 244 -13.17 7.34 -12.00
CA ILE A 244 -12.56 8.27 -12.94
C ILE A 244 -11.16 8.72 -12.50
N PRO A 245 -10.93 9.13 -11.23
CA PRO A 245 -9.60 9.57 -10.78
C PRO A 245 -8.52 8.51 -10.92
N TYR A 246 -8.90 7.23 -10.97
CA TYR A 246 -7.94 6.13 -11.07
C TYR A 246 -7.76 5.60 -12.49
N VAL A 247 -8.84 5.56 -13.27
CA VAL A 247 -8.85 4.90 -14.56
C VAL A 247 -8.80 5.87 -15.74
N GLY A 248 -9.33 7.09 -15.60
CA GLY A 248 -9.38 8.09 -16.69
C GLY A 248 -10.65 8.02 -17.53
N GLY A 249 -11.81 7.74 -16.91
CA GLY A 249 -13.12 7.76 -17.58
C GLY A 249 -13.63 6.38 -18.02
N GLU A 250 -14.28 6.32 -19.18
CA GLU A 250 -14.83 5.06 -19.72
C GLU A 250 -13.74 4.02 -19.97
N ILE A 251 -13.96 2.80 -19.48
CA ILE A 251 -13.08 1.64 -19.72
C ILE A 251 -13.52 0.97 -21.02
N VAL A 252 -12.77 1.22 -22.08
CA VAL A 252 -13.11 0.75 -23.43
C VAL A 252 -12.81 -0.74 -23.57
N CYS A 253 -13.69 -1.48 -24.23
CA CYS A 253 -13.39 -2.83 -24.70
C CYS A 253 -12.69 -2.78 -26.07
N ALA A 254 -11.42 -3.17 -26.08
CA ALA A 254 -10.61 -3.25 -27.29
C ALA A 254 -11.16 -4.31 -28.26
N GLU A 255 -10.91 -4.10 -29.55
CA GLU A 255 -11.19 -5.10 -30.59
C GLU A 255 -10.44 -6.40 -30.30
N TYR A 256 -11.02 -7.53 -30.72
CA TYR A 256 -10.43 -8.84 -30.49
C TYR A 256 -9.10 -9.00 -31.24
N GLY A 257 -8.09 -9.44 -30.51
CA GLY A 257 -6.81 -9.90 -31.05
C GLY A 257 -6.38 -11.19 -30.34
N GLU A 258 -5.68 -12.06 -31.04
CA GLU A 258 -5.18 -13.30 -30.45
C GLU A 258 -4.08 -13.01 -29.42
N ALA A 259 -4.05 -13.79 -28.32
CA ALA A 259 -3.10 -13.59 -27.24
C ALA A 259 -1.64 -13.67 -27.76
N GLY A 260 -0.84 -12.66 -27.43
CA GLY A 260 0.57 -12.57 -27.84
C GLY A 260 0.82 -12.08 -29.27
N THR A 261 -0.21 -11.65 -30.02
CA THR A 261 -0.05 -11.11 -31.37
C THR A 261 0.09 -9.59 -31.40
N GLU A 262 0.40 -9.04 -32.58
CA GLU A 262 0.53 -7.59 -32.77
C GLU A 262 -0.84 -6.92 -32.79
N GLU A 263 -1.85 -7.59 -33.36
CA GLU A 263 -3.23 -7.11 -33.45
C GLU A 263 -3.82 -6.84 -32.06
N LEU A 264 -3.55 -7.71 -31.08
CA LEU A 264 -3.95 -7.47 -29.69
C LEU A 264 -3.28 -6.21 -29.12
N ALA A 265 -1.98 -6.02 -29.37
CA ALA A 265 -1.24 -4.86 -28.88
C ALA A 265 -1.74 -3.56 -29.51
N GLU A 266 -2.04 -3.55 -30.81
CA GLU A 266 -2.61 -2.40 -31.52
C GLU A 266 -4.01 -2.04 -31.00
N GLY A 267 -4.86 -3.05 -30.80
CA GLY A 267 -6.20 -2.87 -30.21
C GLY A 267 -6.15 -2.28 -28.80
N VAL A 268 -5.21 -2.76 -27.98
CA VAL A 268 -4.93 -2.23 -26.64
C VAL A 268 -4.54 -0.76 -26.70
N LEU A 269 -3.56 -0.39 -27.54
CA LEU A 269 -3.09 0.99 -27.61
C LEU A 269 -4.19 1.96 -28.05
N LYS A 270 -4.99 1.56 -29.05
CA LYS A 270 -6.12 2.36 -29.54
C LYS A 270 -7.19 2.59 -28.48
N ALA A 271 -7.47 1.59 -27.64
CA ALA A 271 -8.53 1.66 -26.64
C ALA A 271 -8.06 2.24 -25.29
N LEU A 272 -6.77 2.07 -24.96
CA LEU A 272 -6.17 2.58 -23.72
C LEU A 272 -5.95 4.10 -23.80
N GLU A 273 -5.46 4.63 -24.93
CA GLU A 273 -5.11 6.04 -25.11
C GLU A 273 -4.29 6.58 -23.91
N GLU A 274 -4.80 7.60 -23.21
CA GLU A 274 -4.19 8.22 -22.02
C GLU A 274 -4.70 7.64 -20.69
N LYS A 275 -5.60 6.65 -20.75
CA LYS A 275 -6.25 6.01 -19.59
C LYS A 275 -5.33 4.97 -18.96
N ASN A 276 -5.74 4.47 -17.80
CA ASN A 276 -4.99 3.47 -17.05
C ASN A 276 -5.54 2.04 -17.17
N ALA A 277 -6.69 1.84 -17.84
CA ALA A 277 -7.21 0.49 -18.05
C ALA A 277 -7.96 0.32 -19.37
N VAL A 278 -7.97 -0.92 -19.84
CA VAL A 278 -8.68 -1.37 -21.04
C VAL A 278 -9.22 -2.78 -20.83
N LEU A 279 -10.41 -3.07 -21.35
CA LEU A 279 -10.93 -4.44 -21.44
C LEU A 279 -10.48 -5.09 -22.75
N LEU A 280 -10.20 -6.38 -22.71
CA LEU A 280 -9.74 -7.16 -23.86
C LEU A 280 -10.84 -8.12 -24.28
N ALA A 281 -11.42 -7.93 -25.47
CA ALA A 281 -12.57 -8.71 -25.94
C ALA A 281 -12.32 -10.22 -25.81
N ASN A 282 -13.28 -10.92 -25.18
CA ASN A 282 -13.22 -12.37 -24.91
C ASN A 282 -11.99 -12.85 -24.09
N HIS A 283 -11.30 -11.95 -23.39
CA HIS A 283 -10.03 -12.28 -22.74
C HIS A 283 -9.97 -11.82 -21.27
N GLY A 284 -10.04 -10.50 -21.01
CA GLY A 284 -9.90 -9.98 -19.64
C GLY A 284 -9.69 -8.48 -19.60
N ASN A 285 -8.71 -8.03 -18.81
CA ASN A 285 -8.37 -6.62 -18.68
C ASN A 285 -6.85 -6.39 -18.66
N LEU A 286 -6.42 -5.17 -18.98
CA LEU A 286 -5.06 -4.68 -18.78
C LEU A 286 -5.14 -3.38 -17.99
N CYS A 287 -4.38 -3.32 -16.88
CA CYS A 287 -4.36 -2.22 -15.94
C CYS A 287 -2.93 -1.70 -15.78
N CYS A 288 -2.78 -0.38 -15.78
CA CYS A 288 -1.51 0.32 -15.82
C CYS A 288 -1.34 1.22 -14.60
N GLY A 289 -0.09 1.45 -14.20
CA GLY A 289 0.27 2.41 -13.17
C GLY A 289 1.73 2.85 -13.27
N SER A 290 2.09 3.93 -12.59
CA SER A 290 3.48 4.38 -12.44
C SER A 290 4.30 3.49 -11.48
N HIS A 291 3.63 2.63 -10.72
CA HIS A 291 4.20 1.59 -9.86
C HIS A 291 3.21 0.42 -9.64
N LEU A 292 3.67 -0.71 -9.06
CA LEU A 292 2.87 -1.93 -8.90
C LEU A 292 1.57 -1.71 -8.12
N ASP A 293 1.63 -1.01 -6.98
CA ASP A 293 0.44 -0.75 -6.16
C ASP A 293 -0.60 0.13 -6.87
N GLY A 294 -0.16 1.04 -7.73
CA GLY A 294 -1.06 1.88 -8.53
C GLY A 294 -1.77 1.06 -9.60
N ALA A 295 -1.04 0.21 -10.33
CA ALA A 295 -1.63 -0.74 -11.28
C ALA A 295 -2.62 -1.71 -10.60
N LEU A 296 -2.30 -2.19 -9.39
CA LEU A 296 -3.22 -3.02 -8.59
C LEU A 296 -4.47 -2.25 -8.15
N THR A 297 -4.31 -0.99 -7.75
CA THR A 297 -5.43 -0.12 -7.40
C THR A 297 -6.37 0.07 -8.58
N VAL A 298 -5.82 0.31 -9.77
CA VAL A 298 -6.58 0.38 -11.02
C VAL A 298 -7.34 -0.92 -11.28
N LEU A 299 -6.70 -2.09 -11.14
CA LEU A 299 -7.36 -3.39 -11.28
C LEU A 299 -8.56 -3.55 -10.34
N HIS A 300 -8.42 -3.15 -9.06
CA HIS A 300 -9.52 -3.23 -8.10
C HIS A 300 -10.71 -2.35 -8.53
N TYR A 301 -10.47 -1.13 -9.01
CA TYR A 301 -11.53 -0.24 -9.50
C TYR A 301 -12.17 -0.76 -10.79
N VAL A 302 -11.38 -1.33 -11.70
CA VAL A 302 -11.89 -1.95 -12.94
C VAL A 302 -12.83 -3.11 -12.62
N GLU A 303 -12.41 -4.05 -11.78
CA GLU A 303 -13.23 -5.21 -11.43
C GLU A 303 -14.48 -4.82 -10.61
N ARG A 304 -14.33 -3.84 -9.71
CA ARG A 304 -15.46 -3.28 -8.95
C ARG A 304 -16.47 -2.57 -9.86
N GLY A 305 -15.99 -1.72 -10.77
CA GLY A 305 -16.80 -1.02 -11.75
C GLY A 305 -17.52 -2.00 -12.68
N ALA A 306 -16.82 -3.03 -13.16
CA ALA A 306 -17.40 -4.10 -13.97
C ALA A 306 -18.52 -4.84 -13.22
N LYS A 307 -18.27 -5.20 -11.95
CA LYS A 307 -19.26 -5.87 -11.10
C LYS A 307 -20.50 -5.03 -10.88
N ILE A 308 -20.34 -3.75 -10.55
CA ILE A 308 -21.46 -2.84 -10.32
C ILE A 308 -22.25 -2.61 -11.61
N PHE A 309 -21.57 -2.39 -12.74
CA PHE A 309 -22.22 -2.22 -14.04
C PHE A 309 -23.04 -3.46 -14.44
N TYR A 310 -22.46 -4.65 -14.31
CA TYR A 310 -23.16 -5.91 -14.58
C TYR A 310 -24.39 -6.09 -13.68
N LEU A 311 -24.24 -5.88 -12.37
CA LEU A 311 -25.35 -6.02 -11.41
C LEU A 311 -26.44 -4.97 -11.63
N ALA A 312 -26.07 -3.74 -11.99
CA ALA A 312 -27.02 -2.69 -12.32
C ALA A 312 -27.86 -3.11 -13.55
N LYS A 313 -27.20 -3.55 -14.63
CA LYS A 313 -27.84 -3.99 -15.89
C LYS A 313 -28.87 -5.12 -15.71
N ILE A 314 -28.70 -5.98 -14.71
CA ILE A 314 -29.71 -7.01 -14.37
C ILE A 314 -31.03 -6.36 -13.91
N VAL A 315 -30.94 -5.25 -13.18
CA VAL A 315 -32.10 -4.51 -12.68
C VAL A 315 -32.65 -3.57 -13.75
N LYS A 316 -31.77 -2.74 -14.36
CA LYS A 316 -32.05 -1.83 -15.49
C LYS A 316 -30.75 -1.16 -15.96
N ASP A 317 -30.82 -0.31 -16.99
CA ASP A 317 -29.67 0.51 -17.37
C ASP A 317 -29.25 1.47 -16.23
N PRO A 318 -27.95 1.50 -15.85
CA PRO A 318 -27.45 2.45 -14.87
C PRO A 318 -27.52 3.88 -15.42
N ASN A 319 -27.79 4.84 -14.54
CA ASN A 319 -27.64 6.25 -14.88
C ASN A 319 -26.14 6.56 -15.00
N LEU A 320 -25.77 7.33 -16.02
CA LEU A 320 -24.41 7.84 -16.17
C LEU A 320 -24.18 9.02 -15.22
N LEU A 321 -22.92 9.27 -14.89
CA LEU A 321 -22.54 10.52 -14.23
C LEU A 321 -22.86 11.73 -15.13
N PRO A 322 -23.28 12.85 -14.55
CA PRO A 322 -23.35 14.13 -15.26
C PRO A 322 -22.00 14.51 -15.91
N GLU A 323 -22.03 15.13 -17.09
CA GLU A 323 -20.82 15.49 -17.85
C GLU A 323 -19.89 16.41 -17.05
N ASP A 324 -20.42 17.38 -16.33
CA ASP A 324 -19.68 18.29 -15.46
C ASP A 324 -18.96 17.57 -14.31
N THR A 325 -19.56 16.49 -13.78
CA THR A 325 -18.93 15.63 -12.79
C THR A 325 -17.79 14.83 -13.40
N VAL A 326 -17.97 14.30 -14.62
CA VAL A 326 -16.92 13.56 -15.32
C VAL A 326 -15.73 14.47 -15.61
N GLU A 327 -15.97 15.70 -16.08
CA GLU A 327 -14.91 16.69 -16.33
C GLU A 327 -14.13 17.01 -15.06
N TYR A 328 -14.82 17.25 -13.94
CA TYR A 328 -14.17 17.52 -12.65
C TYR A 328 -13.29 16.36 -12.16
N GLU A 329 -13.79 15.12 -12.22
CA GLU A 329 -13.02 13.95 -11.80
C GLU A 329 -11.83 13.66 -12.74
N MET A 330 -11.94 14.04 -14.02
CA MET A 330 -10.81 13.98 -14.95
C MET A 330 -9.68 14.97 -14.58
N GLU A 331 -10.00 16.14 -14.01
CA GLU A 331 -8.95 17.02 -13.46
C GLU A 331 -8.20 16.35 -12.31
N ILE A 332 -8.90 15.59 -11.46
CA ILE A 332 -8.29 14.82 -10.37
C ILE A 332 -7.43 13.67 -10.91
N PHE A 333 -7.88 13.00 -11.98
CA PHE A 333 -7.10 11.97 -12.67
C PHE A 333 -5.75 12.51 -13.13
N GLU A 334 -5.72 13.70 -13.77
CA GLU A 334 -4.45 14.33 -14.18
C GLU A 334 -3.55 14.65 -12.98
N VAL A 335 -4.12 15.14 -11.87
CA VAL A 335 -3.36 15.37 -10.62
C VAL A 335 -2.77 14.06 -10.09
N PHE A 336 -3.50 12.95 -10.14
CA PHE A 336 -3.02 11.64 -9.68
C PHE A 336 -1.90 11.10 -10.58
N LYS A 337 -2.02 11.30 -11.90
CA LYS A 337 -1.00 10.94 -12.89
C LYS A 337 0.29 11.75 -12.69
N ASP A 338 0.18 13.09 -12.56
CA ASP A 338 1.31 13.99 -12.35
C ASP A 338 2.04 13.73 -11.01
N SER A 339 1.28 13.45 -9.96
CA SER A 339 1.84 13.13 -8.63
C SER A 339 2.36 11.70 -8.52
N LYS A 340 2.25 10.88 -9.57
CA LYS A 340 2.61 9.45 -9.59
C LYS A 340 1.97 8.68 -8.42
N LYS A 341 0.73 9.04 -8.12
CA LYS A 341 -0.08 8.36 -7.11
C LYS A 341 -0.60 7.01 -7.63
N ILE A 342 -0.63 6.85 -8.95
CA ILE A 342 -1.15 5.70 -9.69
C ILE A 342 -0.11 5.22 -10.67
#